data_AF-A0AA35TXY7-F1
#
_entry.id   AF-A0AA35TXY7-F1
#
_cell.length_a   1.000
_cell.length_b   1.000
_cell.length_c   1.000
_cell.angle_alpha   90.00
_cell.angle_beta   90.00
_cell.angle_gamma   90.00
#
_symmetry.space_group_name_H-M   'P 1'
#
loop_
_entity.id
_entity.type
_entity.pdbx_description
1 polymer ?
#
loop_
_entity_poly.entity_id
_entity_poly.type
_entity_poly.pdbx_seq_one_letter_code
_entity_poly.pdbx_strand_id
1 'polypeptide(L)'
;MAEIGDVFTKKLDSAHLGIGGAMRSLMQLLKDKDPVLSKNFVKKGVEPQFFGFRWITLLLSQEFLLPELMRIWDSLFADANRFDFLLYMCCSMIISVREKLIAGDFAEAVKLLQHYPPLDIHKLLCNAEEIRRFHPLKKR
;
A
#
# COMPACT_ATOMS: atom_id res chain seq x y z
N MET A 1 12.48 5.79 17.48
CA MET A 1 11.38 6.73 17.86
C MET A 1 11.35 8.00 17.01
N ALA A 2 12.43 8.42 16.33
CA ALA A 2 12.41 9.59 15.44
C ALA A 2 11.58 9.40 14.15
N GLU A 3 11.51 8.17 13.62
CA GLU A 3 10.81 7.84 12.37
C GLU A 3 9.29 8.12 12.38
N ILE A 4 8.66 8.13 13.56
CA ILE A 4 7.23 8.39 13.72
C ILE A 4 6.93 9.89 13.60
N GLY A 5 7.87 10.75 14.02
CA GLY A 5 7.71 12.20 13.93
C GLY A 5 7.57 12.69 12.48
N ASP A 6 8.30 12.04 11.55
CA ASP A 6 8.34 12.44 10.14
C ASP A 6 7.06 12.11 9.38
N VAL A 7 6.31 11.09 9.84
CA VAL A 7 5.09 10.61 9.17
C VAL A 7 3.84 11.37 9.64
N PHE A 8 3.82 11.91 10.86
CA PHE A 8 2.60 12.42 11.52
C PHE A 8 2.62 13.92 11.87
N THR A 9 3.67 14.66 11.52
CA THR A 9 3.73 16.11 11.74
C THR A 9 3.32 16.88 10.48
N LYS A 10 2.26 17.71 10.58
CA LYS A 10 1.67 18.55 9.50
C LYS A 10 2.68 19.39 8.69
N LYS A 11 3.87 19.66 9.25
CA LYS A 11 4.98 20.36 8.58
C LYS A 11 5.72 19.51 7.53
N LEU A 12 5.48 18.19 7.48
CA LEU A 12 6.18 17.25 6.60
C LEU A 12 5.25 16.55 5.60
N ASP A 13 3.95 16.89 5.57
CA ASP A 13 2.99 16.37 4.57
C ASP A 13 3.46 16.61 3.13
N SER A 14 4.17 17.72 2.90
CA SER A 14 4.76 18.12 1.62
C SER A 14 6.18 17.60 1.38
N ALA A 15 6.82 17.01 2.41
CA ALA A 15 8.19 16.51 2.29
C ALA A 15 8.22 15.16 1.56
N HIS A 16 9.34 14.87 0.89
CA HIS A 16 9.62 13.57 0.27
C HIS A 16 9.46 12.38 1.24
N LEU A 17 9.53 12.63 2.55
CA LEU A 17 9.51 11.66 3.64
C LEU A 17 8.13 11.48 4.30
N GLY A 18 7.18 12.39 4.07
CA GLY A 18 5.85 12.35 4.67
C GLY A 18 4.88 11.41 3.94
N ILE A 19 3.62 11.42 4.37
CA ILE A 19 2.57 10.55 3.82
C ILE A 19 2.40 10.69 2.30
N GLY A 20 2.57 11.90 1.75
CA GLY A 20 2.57 12.13 0.30
C GLY A 20 3.71 11.41 -0.42
N GLY A 21 4.90 11.34 0.19
CA GLY A 21 6.04 10.58 -0.32
C GLY A 21 5.82 9.06 -0.28
N ALA A 22 5.22 8.57 0.80
CA ALA A 22 4.85 7.17 0.94
C ALA A 22 3.83 6.74 -0.13
N MET A 23 2.78 7.54 -0.35
CA MET A 23 1.79 7.30 -1.41
C MET A 23 2.40 7.35 -2.82
N ARG A 24 3.31 8.29 -3.10
CA ARG A 24 4.04 8.31 -4.38
C ARG A 24 4.90 7.06 -4.56
N SER A 25 5.58 6.63 -3.49
CA SER A 25 6.41 5.42 -3.51
C SER A 25 5.56 4.16 -3.75
N LEU A 26 4.37 4.07 -3.16
CA LEU A 26 3.40 3.00 -3.44
C LEU A 26 2.99 2.97 -4.92
N MET A 27 2.66 4.13 -5.50
CA MET A 27 2.27 4.19 -6.91
C MET A 27 3.42 3.90 -7.87
N GLN A 28 4.65 4.30 -7.51
CA GLN A 28 5.85 3.94 -8.26
C GLN A 28 6.10 2.44 -8.20
N LEU A 29 5.95 1.82 -7.03
CA LEU A 29 6.08 0.38 -6.86
C LEU A 29 5.04 -0.40 -7.68
N LEU A 30 3.78 0.09 -7.70
CA LEU A 30 2.74 -0.46 -8.56
C LEU A 30 3.10 -0.34 -10.04
N LYS A 31 3.65 0.81 -10.47
CA LYS A 31 4.10 1.03 -11.85
C LYS A 31 5.22 0.06 -12.25
N ASP A 32 6.15 -0.21 -11.35
CA ASP A 32 7.28 -1.10 -11.61
C ASP A 32 6.87 -2.58 -11.65
N LYS A 33 5.93 -3.00 -10.79
CA LYS A 33 5.44 -4.39 -10.72
C LYS A 33 4.35 -4.68 -11.76
N ASP A 34 3.40 -3.76 -11.97
CA ASP A 34 2.30 -3.89 -12.92
C ASP A 34 2.02 -2.56 -13.65
N PRO A 35 2.78 -2.25 -14.71
CA PRO A 35 2.61 -1.03 -15.48
C PRO A 35 1.27 -0.94 -16.21
N VAL A 36 0.59 -2.06 -16.46
CA VAL A 36 -0.74 -2.07 -17.10
C VAL A 36 -1.78 -1.57 -16.10
N LEU A 37 -1.78 -2.12 -14.89
CA LEU A 37 -2.68 -1.68 -13.81
C LEU A 37 -2.40 -0.22 -13.41
N SER A 38 -1.13 0.18 -13.34
CA SER A 38 -0.76 1.57 -13.06
C SER A 38 -1.32 2.55 -14.13
N LYS A 39 -1.18 2.23 -15.42
CA LYS A 39 -1.78 3.04 -16.50
C LYS A 39 -3.30 3.07 -16.42
N ASN A 40 -3.93 1.97 -16.01
CA ASN A 40 -5.38 1.90 -15.81
C ASN A 40 -5.84 2.86 -14.70
N PHE A 41 -5.11 2.92 -13.58
CA PHE A 41 -5.38 3.88 -12.50
C PHE A 41 -5.31 5.32 -13.00
N VAL A 42 -4.25 5.67 -13.74
CA VAL A 42 -4.08 7.02 -14.32
C VAL A 42 -5.24 7.34 -15.28
N LYS A 43 -5.62 6.40 -16.16
CA LYS A 43 -6.73 6.61 -17.11
C LYS A 43 -8.07 6.84 -16.41
N LYS A 44 -8.30 6.17 -15.28
CA LYS A 44 -9.55 6.30 -14.48
C LYS A 44 -9.53 7.47 -13.50
N GLY A 45 -8.38 8.12 -13.29
CA GLY A 45 -8.24 9.14 -12.24
C GLY A 45 -8.22 8.57 -10.82
N VAL A 46 -7.85 7.31 -10.64
CA VAL A 46 -7.72 6.69 -9.32
C VAL A 46 -6.37 7.07 -8.71
N GLU A 47 -6.40 8.01 -7.77
CA GLU A 47 -5.23 8.48 -7.05
C GLU A 47 -5.08 7.78 -5.68
N PRO A 48 -3.85 7.60 -5.16
CA PRO A 48 -3.62 6.93 -3.88
C PRO A 48 -4.26 7.64 -2.68
N GLN A 49 -4.58 8.93 -2.78
CA GLN A 49 -5.24 9.69 -1.71
C GLN A 49 -6.61 9.12 -1.35
N PHE A 50 -7.30 8.47 -2.30
CA PHE A 50 -8.63 7.90 -2.06
C PHE A 50 -8.61 6.65 -1.16
N PHE A 51 -7.47 5.98 -0.99
CA PHE A 51 -7.37 4.73 -0.22
C PHE A 51 -6.07 4.61 0.57
N GLY A 52 -4.93 4.91 -0.06
CA GLY A 52 -3.57 4.73 0.47
C GLY A 52 -3.25 5.59 1.68
N PHE A 53 -3.81 6.80 1.80
CA PHE A 53 -3.62 7.64 2.99
C PHE A 53 -4.04 6.88 4.26
N ARG A 54 -5.25 6.32 4.24
CA ARG A 54 -5.84 5.60 5.38
C ARG A 54 -5.11 4.28 5.64
N TRP A 55 -4.82 3.53 4.59
CA TRP A 55 -4.06 2.28 4.68
C TRP A 55 -2.70 2.47 5.36
N ILE A 56 -1.96 3.50 4.96
CA ILE A 56 -0.60 3.75 5.46
C ILE A 56 -0.65 4.35 6.87
N THR A 57 -1.44 5.40 7.11
CA THR A 57 -1.50 6.08 8.41
C THR A 57 -2.04 5.21 9.53
N LEU A 58 -2.94 4.28 9.21
CA LEU A 58 -3.55 3.37 10.18
C LEU A 58 -2.92 1.97 10.17
N LEU A 59 -1.79 1.77 9.48
CA LEU A 59 -1.07 0.50 9.40
C LEU A 59 -2.01 -0.68 9.06
N LEU A 60 -2.93 -0.46 8.10
CA LEU A 60 -3.95 -1.41 7.63
C LEU A 60 -4.99 -1.86 8.67
N SER A 61 -5.04 -1.26 9.86
CA SER A 61 -5.93 -1.69 10.95
C SER A 61 -7.42 -1.64 10.66
N GLN A 62 -7.84 -0.88 9.64
CA GLN A 62 -9.25 -0.80 9.23
C GLN A 62 -9.60 -1.74 8.07
N GLU A 63 -8.63 -2.44 7.48
CA GLU A 63 -8.87 -3.35 6.33
C GLU A 63 -9.04 -4.82 6.76
N PHE A 64 -8.56 -5.17 7.94
CA PHE A 64 -8.45 -6.55 8.39
C PHE A 64 -9.07 -6.72 9.77
N LEU A 65 -9.62 -7.91 10.02
CA LEU A 65 -10.04 -8.29 11.37
C LEU A 65 -8.82 -8.45 12.27
N LEU A 66 -9.00 -8.24 13.58
CA LEU A 66 -7.89 -8.23 14.53
C LEU A 66 -6.95 -9.46 14.42
N PRO A 67 -7.42 -10.72 14.29
CA PRO A 67 -6.52 -11.87 14.17
C PRO A 67 -5.63 -11.85 12.91
N GLU A 68 -6.15 -11.30 11.81
CA GLU A 68 -5.42 -11.15 10.56
C GLU A 68 -4.44 -10.00 10.64
N LEU A 69 -4.89 -8.87 11.20
CA LEU A 69 -4.08 -7.70 11.46
C LEU A 69 -2.88 -8.02 12.35
N MET A 70 -3.07 -8.81 13.41
CA MET A 70 -1.98 -9.23 14.29
C MET A 70 -0.88 -9.97 13.51
N ARG A 71 -1.24 -10.88 12.60
CA ARG A 71 -0.25 -11.59 11.75
C ARG A 71 0.51 -10.67 10.80
N ILE A 72 -0.19 -9.69 10.23
CA ILE A 72 0.44 -8.64 9.42
C ILE A 72 1.42 -7.84 10.29
N TRP A 73 1.00 -7.45 11.49
CA TRP A 73 1.78 -6.66 12.42
C TRP A 73 3.00 -7.41 12.97
N ASP A 74 2.92 -8.71 13.20
CA ASP A 74 4.07 -9.53 13.58
C ASP A 74 5.18 -9.43 12.52
N SER A 75 4.81 -9.54 11.23
CA SER A 75 5.77 -9.41 10.12
C SER A 75 6.26 -7.97 9.96
N LEU A 76 5.34 -7.01 10.04
CA LEU A 76 5.61 -5.58 9.86
C LEU A 76 6.58 -5.06 10.92
N PHE A 77 6.35 -5.37 12.20
CA PHE A 77 7.16 -4.86 13.30
C PHE A 77 8.46 -5.65 13.50
N ALA A 78 8.55 -6.87 12.98
CA ALA A 78 9.82 -7.60 12.90
C ALA A 78 10.78 -7.01 11.85
N ASP A 79 10.28 -6.32 10.82
CA ASP A 79 11.13 -5.75 9.76
C ASP A 79 11.81 -4.43 10.19
N ALA A 80 13.12 -4.33 9.92
CA ALA A 80 13.90 -3.14 10.20
C ALA A 80 13.44 -1.90 9.40
N ASN A 81 12.90 -2.10 8.20
CA ASN A 81 12.36 -1.07 7.31
C ASN A 81 10.83 -1.20 7.23
N ARG A 82 10.16 -1.28 8.38
CA ARG A 82 8.72 -1.54 8.48
C ARG A 82 7.83 -0.66 7.58
N PHE A 83 8.16 0.63 7.43
CA PHE A 83 7.35 1.52 6.59
C PHE A 83 7.51 1.22 5.10
N ASP A 84 8.69 0.78 4.66
CA ASP A 84 8.87 0.29 3.29
C ASP A 84 8.16 -1.06 3.12
N PHE A 85 8.24 -1.94 4.13
CA PHE A 85 7.48 -3.20 4.16
C PHE A 85 5.97 -3.00 4.05
N LEU A 86 5.44 -1.97 4.73
CA LEU A 86 4.03 -1.58 4.60
C LEU A 86 3.66 -1.21 3.16
N LEU A 87 4.54 -0.53 2.41
CA LEU A 87 4.26 -0.19 1.02
C LEU A 87 4.24 -1.44 0.12
N TYR A 88 5.09 -2.43 0.41
CA TYR A 88 5.01 -3.74 -0.26
C TYR A 88 3.69 -4.45 0.03
N MET A 89 3.22 -4.41 1.28
CA MET A 89 1.91 -4.95 1.65
C MET A 89 0.77 -4.23 0.92
N CYS A 90 0.77 -2.89 0.90
CA CYS A 90 -0.22 -2.10 0.17
C CYS A 90 -0.20 -2.41 -1.34
N CYS A 91 0.97 -2.56 -1.95
CA CYS A 91 1.09 -2.91 -3.37
C CYS A 91 0.57 -4.33 -3.64
N SER A 92 0.91 -5.28 -2.76
CA SER A 92 0.41 -6.66 -2.80
C SER A 92 -1.12 -6.71 -2.70
N MET A 93 -1.74 -5.85 -1.88
CA MET A 93 -3.19 -5.70 -1.82
C MET A 93 -3.77 -5.18 -3.15
N ILE A 94 -3.19 -4.16 -3.76
CA ILE A 94 -3.67 -3.65 -5.06
C ILE A 94 -3.62 -4.76 -6.13
N ILE A 95 -2.50 -5.48 -6.21
CA ILE A 95 -2.30 -6.56 -7.20
C ILE A 95 -3.27 -7.73 -6.96
N SER A 96 -3.58 -8.05 -5.71
CA SER A 96 -4.47 -9.16 -5.37
C SER A 96 -5.91 -8.98 -5.86
N VAL A 97 -6.33 -7.74 -6.15
CA VAL A 97 -7.65 -7.42 -6.73
C VAL A 97 -7.56 -6.84 -8.14
N ARG A 98 -6.41 -7.01 -8.81
CA ARG A 98 -6.11 -6.50 -10.16
C ARG A 98 -7.26 -6.66 -11.15
N GLU A 99 -7.78 -7.88 -11.31
CA GLU A 99 -8.79 -8.16 -12.34
C GLU A 99 -10.06 -7.33 -12.15
N LYS A 100 -10.50 -7.17 -10.90
CA LYS A 100 -11.65 -6.33 -10.54
C LYS A 100 -11.36 -4.85 -10.77
N LEU A 101 -10.15 -4.41 -10.44
CA LEU A 101 -9.71 -3.03 -10.66
C LEU A 101 -9.62 -2.68 -12.14
N ILE A 102 -9.21 -3.61 -13.01
CA ILE A 102 -9.16 -3.38 -14.45
C ILE A 102 -10.58 -3.31 -15.03
N ALA A 103 -11.45 -4.23 -14.62
CA ALA A 103 -12.81 -4.33 -15.14
C ALA A 103 -13.72 -3.17 -14.72
N GLY A 104 -13.64 -2.73 -13.45
CA GLY A 104 -14.56 -1.72 -12.91
C GLY A 104 -14.23 -0.28 -13.33
N ASP A 105 -15.18 0.64 -13.19
CA ASP A 105 -14.95 2.07 -13.43
C ASP A 105 -14.25 2.77 -12.25
N PHE A 106 -14.17 4.11 -12.27
CA PHE A 106 -13.58 4.89 -11.18
C PHE A 106 -14.27 4.63 -9.83
N ALA A 107 -15.61 4.69 -9.79
CA ALA A 107 -16.37 4.57 -8.55
C ALA A 107 -16.28 3.15 -7.99
N GLU A 108 -16.34 2.15 -8.86
CA GLU A 108 -16.18 0.74 -8.47
C GLU A 108 -14.77 0.45 -7.94
N ALA A 109 -13.73 0.98 -8.60
CA ALA A 109 -12.34 0.80 -8.17
C ALA A 109 -12.09 1.45 -6.80
N VAL A 110 -12.53 2.70 -6.60
CA VAL A 110 -12.38 3.39 -5.31
C VAL A 110 -13.17 2.67 -4.23
N LYS A 111 -14.42 2.26 -4.50
CA LYS A 111 -15.24 1.51 -3.54
C LYS A 111 -14.57 0.20 -3.14
N LEU A 112 -14.01 -0.54 -4.10
CA LEU A 112 -13.30 -1.80 -3.86
C LEU A 112 -12.05 -1.60 -2.98
N LEU A 113 -11.28 -0.54 -3.22
CA LEU A 113 -10.09 -0.22 -2.42
C LEU A 113 -10.44 0.33 -1.03
N GLN A 114 -11.60 0.96 -0.86
CA GLN A 114 -12.06 1.45 0.44
C GLN A 114 -12.78 0.38 1.28
N HIS A 115 -13.35 -0.63 0.62
CA HIS A 115 -14.07 -1.75 1.25
C HIS A 115 -13.45 -3.06 0.75
N TYR A 116 -12.22 -3.31 1.20
CA TYR A 116 -11.39 -4.38 0.69
C TYR A 116 -11.99 -5.76 1.03
N PRO A 117 -12.05 -6.72 0.08
CA PRO A 117 -12.60 -8.04 0.34
C PRO A 117 -11.67 -8.88 1.23
N PRO A 118 -12.19 -9.91 1.94
CA PRO A 118 -11.35 -10.85 2.68
C PRO A 118 -10.28 -11.48 1.78
N LEU A 119 -9.09 -11.67 2.34
CA LEU A 119 -7.91 -12.16 1.61
C LEU A 119 -7.11 -13.13 2.49
N ASP A 120 -6.46 -14.10 1.86
CA ASP A 120 -5.47 -14.93 2.51
C ASP A 120 -4.20 -14.11 2.87
N ILE A 121 -3.99 -13.91 4.17
CA ILE A 121 -2.86 -13.15 4.73
C ILE A 121 -1.50 -13.78 4.40
N HIS A 122 -1.42 -15.12 4.36
CA HIS A 122 -0.16 -15.79 4.02
C HIS A 122 0.20 -15.49 2.56
N LYS A 123 -0.77 -15.60 1.65
CA LYS A 123 -0.56 -15.23 0.25
C LYS A 123 -0.19 -13.76 0.08
N LEU A 124 -0.82 -12.87 0.86
CA LEU A 124 -0.51 -11.44 0.85
C LEU A 124 0.94 -11.16 1.24
N LEU A 125 1.42 -11.78 2.31
CA LEU A 125 2.79 -11.65 2.81
C LEU A 125 3.81 -12.22 1.80
N CYS A 126 3.55 -13.40 1.24
CA CYS A 126 4.42 -14.00 0.21
C CYS A 126 4.55 -13.07 -1.01
N ASN A 127 3.43 -12.53 -1.49
CA ASN A 127 3.43 -11.59 -2.61
C ASN A 127 4.17 -10.30 -2.27
N ALA A 128 4.02 -9.76 -1.06
CA ALA A 128 4.73 -8.56 -0.63
C ALA A 128 6.26 -8.77 -0.62
N GLU A 129 6.72 -9.91 -0.10
CA GLU A 129 8.14 -10.25 -0.08
C GLU A 129 8.69 -10.51 -1.49
N GLU A 130 7.90 -11.10 -2.38
CA GLU A 130 8.25 -11.22 -3.80
C GLU A 130 8.43 -9.83 -4.45
N ILE A 131 7.48 -8.92 -4.25
CA ILE A 131 7.57 -7.55 -4.76
C ILE A 131 8.82 -6.87 -4.22
N ARG A 132 9.11 -7.01 -2.93
CA ARG A 132 10.33 -6.47 -2.31
C ARG A 132 11.60 -6.99 -2.96
N ARG A 133 11.66 -8.31 -3.21
CA ARG A 133 12.84 -8.97 -3.79
C ARG A 133 13.14 -8.48 -5.20
N PHE A 134 12.12 -8.30 -6.04
CA PHE A 134 12.31 -7.92 -7.45
C PHE A 134 12.24 -6.40 -7.71
N HIS A 135 11.58 -5.65 -6.82
CA HIS A 135 11.40 -4.21 -6.92
C HIS A 135 11.77 -3.52 -5.59
N PRO A 136 13.05 -3.59 -5.18
CA PRO A 136 13.50 -2.96 -3.95
C PRO A 136 13.32 -1.44 -4.03
N LEU A 137 12.70 -0.86 -3.00
CA LEU A 137 12.65 0.58 -2.81
C LEU A 137 14.09 1.02 -2.55
N LYS A 138 14.51 2.07 -3.25
CA LYS A 138 15.88 2.59 -3.11
C LYS A 138 16.06 3.02 -1.66
N LYS A 139 17.10 2.50 -1.00
CA LYS A 139 17.47 2.90 0.36
C LYS A 139 17.65 4.42 0.37
N ARG A 140 16.90 5.06 1.26
CA ARG A 140 16.94 6.50 1.52
C ARG A 140 18.25 6.89 2.18
#